data_AF-A0AAD5L376-F1
#
_entry.id   AF-A0AAD5L376-F1
#
_cell.length_a   1.000
_cell.length_b   1.000
_cell.length_c   1.000
_cell.angle_alpha   90.00
_cell.angle_beta   90.00
_cell.angle_gamma   90.00
#
_symmetry.space_group_name_H-M   'P 1'
#
loop_
_entity.id
_entity.type
_entity.pdbx_description
1 polymer ?
#
loop_
_entity_poly.entity_id
_entity_poly.type
_entity_poly.pdbx_seq_one_letter_code
_entity_poly.pdbx_strand_id
1 'polypeptide(L)'
;MITAAVFSSCNPLELDEVIDPNNPSIASISKDATPQQIQFLITGLESRHRGYVTNLAQAWNTFGREIWYLNASDSRFQTDWLGQNGRVPDRAYFGFWYHGGGSWATPYQTIKQADALITAAENTSLIPESSKSAVRGFAKTIQGFQFMIPANFVYENGIRIDVKDPLNQVLL
;
A
#
# COMPACT_ATOMS: atom_id res chain seq x y z
N MET A 1 -52.27 -5.43 36.61
CA MET A 1 -51.06 -4.61 36.46
C MET A 1 -50.05 -5.46 35.71
N ILE A 2 -49.81 -5.16 34.43
CA ILE A 2 -48.86 -5.90 33.60
C ILE A 2 -47.50 -5.20 33.76
N THR A 3 -46.58 -5.86 34.44
CA THR A 3 -45.20 -5.39 34.63
C THR A 3 -44.43 -5.58 33.32
N ALA A 4 -44.14 -4.49 32.62
CA ALA A 4 -43.25 -4.51 31.47
C ALA A 4 -41.81 -4.67 31.96
N ALA A 5 -41.17 -5.78 31.60
CA ALA A 5 -39.75 -5.99 31.82
C ALA A 5 -38.97 -5.19 30.75
N VAL A 6 -38.21 -4.19 31.18
CA VAL A 6 -37.28 -3.43 30.34
C VAL A 6 -36.01 -4.26 30.19
N PHE A 7 -35.77 -4.76 28.99
CA PHE A 7 -34.50 -5.38 28.64
C PHE A 7 -33.42 -4.30 28.50
N SER A 8 -32.58 -4.15 29.53
CA SER A 8 -31.27 -3.51 29.38
C SER A 8 -30.30 -4.53 28.79
N SER A 9 -30.30 -4.71 27.48
CA SER A 9 -29.20 -5.36 26.76
C SER A 9 -28.47 -4.34 25.89
N CYS A 10 -27.15 -4.49 25.78
CA CYS A 10 -26.26 -3.69 24.94
C CYS A 10 -26.92 -3.27 23.62
N ASN A 11 -26.73 -2.00 23.26
CA ASN A 11 -27.22 -1.41 22.03
C ASN A 11 -26.76 -2.26 20.83
N PRO A 12 -27.65 -2.99 20.13
CA PRO A 12 -27.28 -3.88 19.03
C PRO A 12 -26.80 -3.12 17.78
N LEU A 13 -26.75 -1.78 17.83
CA LEU A 13 -26.23 -0.90 16.80
C LEU A 13 -24.86 -0.30 17.17
N GLU A 14 -24.36 -0.52 18.38
CA GLU A 14 -22.99 -0.17 18.77
C GLU A 14 -22.07 -1.29 18.29
N LEU A 15 -21.43 -1.07 17.14
CA LEU A 15 -20.37 -1.94 16.66
C LEU A 15 -19.14 -1.64 17.52
N ASP A 16 -18.72 -2.62 18.33
CA ASP A 16 -17.41 -2.57 18.97
C ASP A 16 -16.34 -2.36 17.89
N GLU A 17 -15.47 -1.38 18.11
CA GLU A 17 -14.40 -1.08 17.17
C GLU A 17 -13.49 -2.32 17.07
N VAL A 18 -13.57 -3.02 15.94
CA VAL A 18 -12.71 -4.19 15.69
C VAL A 18 -11.30 -3.67 15.50
N ILE A 19 -10.52 -3.70 16.58
CA ILE A 19 -9.09 -3.45 16.53
C ILE A 19 -8.48 -4.61 15.75
N ASP A 20 -8.02 -4.36 14.52
CA ASP A 20 -7.27 -5.32 13.75
C ASP A 20 -5.97 -5.67 14.51
N PRO A 21 -5.84 -6.88 15.07
CA PRO A 21 -4.65 -7.24 15.85
C PRO A 21 -3.39 -7.29 14.98
N ASN A 22 -3.54 -7.36 13.65
CA ASN A 22 -2.43 -7.44 12.69
C ASN A 22 -2.05 -6.07 12.10
N ASN A 23 -2.83 -5.02 12.38
CA ASN A 23 -2.55 -3.68 11.89
C ASN A 23 -2.64 -2.69 13.05
N PRO A 24 -1.53 -2.05 13.47
CA PRO A 24 -1.59 -1.07 14.55
C PRO A 24 -2.66 -0.04 14.23
N SER A 25 -3.63 0.13 15.13
CA SER A 25 -4.72 1.07 14.87
C SER A 25 -4.10 2.45 14.70
N ILE A 26 -4.53 3.19 13.67
CA ILE A 26 -4.03 4.55 13.42
C ILE A 26 -4.20 5.41 14.68
N ALA A 27 -5.27 5.17 15.44
CA ALA A 27 -5.51 5.76 16.75
C ALA A 27 -4.36 5.49 17.76
N SER A 28 -3.87 4.25 17.87
CA SER A 28 -2.80 3.88 18.82
C SER A 28 -1.44 4.51 18.52
N ILE A 29 -1.17 4.84 17.25
CA ILE A 29 0.09 5.48 16.83
C ILE A 29 -0.04 7.01 16.69
N SER A 30 -1.27 7.54 16.78
CA SER A 30 -1.55 8.96 16.60
C SER A 30 -1.14 9.83 17.80
N LYS A 31 -0.95 9.25 18.98
CA LYS A 31 -0.48 9.94 20.20
C LYS A 31 0.70 9.19 20.81
N ASP A 32 1.86 9.85 20.87
CA ASP A 32 3.04 9.39 21.62
C ASP A 32 3.45 7.93 21.37
N ALA A 33 3.65 7.57 20.11
CA ALA A 33 4.20 6.26 19.74
C ALA A 33 5.57 6.03 20.41
N THR A 34 5.73 4.87 21.04
CA THR A 34 6.99 4.48 21.68
C THR A 34 8.08 4.21 20.65
N PRO A 35 9.38 4.30 21.02
CA PRO A 35 10.48 3.96 20.11
C PRO A 35 10.34 2.55 19.51
N GLN A 36 9.83 1.58 20.28
CA GLN A 36 9.59 0.22 19.83
C GLN A 36 8.46 0.15 18.79
N GLN A 37 7.37 0.89 18.99
CA GLN A 37 6.28 0.97 18.02
C GLN A 37 6.76 1.58 16.70
N ILE A 38 7.59 2.63 16.75
CA ILE A 38 8.19 3.24 15.56
C ILE A 38 9.08 2.24 14.82
N GLN A 39 9.90 1.48 15.55
CA GLN A 39 10.72 0.43 14.95
C GLN A 39 9.87 -0.67 14.29
N PHE A 40 8.76 -1.08 14.91
CA PHE A 40 7.84 -2.03 14.29
C PHE A 40 7.18 -1.47 13.03
N LEU A 41 6.81 -0.19 13.02
CA LEU A 41 6.29 0.48 11.82
C LEU A 41 7.35 0.55 10.70
N ILE A 42 8.62 0.78 11.02
CA ILE A 42 9.73 0.73 10.05
C ILE A 42 9.84 -0.68 9.45
N THR A 43 9.91 -1.72 10.28
CA THR A 43 10.02 -3.11 9.81
C THR A 43 8.79 -3.52 8.98
N GLY A 44 7.59 -3.10 9.40
CA GLY A 44 6.36 -3.31 8.66
C GLY A 44 6.37 -2.61 7.29
N LEU A 45 6.89 -1.38 7.24
CA LEU A 45 7.06 -0.64 6.00
C LEU A 45 8.03 -1.34 5.04
N GLU A 46 9.18 -1.83 5.52
CA GLU A 46 10.12 -2.61 4.71
C GLU A 46 9.50 -3.90 4.18
N SER A 47 8.77 -4.62 5.05
CA SER A 47 8.10 -5.86 4.66
C SER A 47 7.10 -5.60 3.52
N ARG A 48 6.27 -4.56 3.67
CA ARG A 48 5.29 -4.17 2.67
C ARG A 48 5.94 -3.67 1.38
N HIS A 49 7.01 -2.88 1.51
CA HIS A 49 7.80 -2.38 0.39
C HIS A 49 8.25 -3.52 -0.52
N ARG A 50 8.62 -4.69 -0.01
CA ARG A 50 9.06 -5.82 -0.87
C ARG A 50 7.96 -6.47 -1.71
N GLY A 51 6.69 -6.14 -1.51
CA GLY A 51 5.57 -6.79 -2.20
C GLY A 51 5.57 -6.60 -3.73
N TYR A 52 6.25 -5.58 -4.26
CA TYR A 52 6.35 -5.35 -5.71
C TYR A 52 7.32 -6.32 -6.40
N VAL A 53 8.31 -6.86 -5.68
CA VAL A 53 9.55 -7.42 -6.25
C VAL A 53 9.26 -8.51 -7.26
N THR A 54 8.42 -9.48 -6.91
CA THR A 54 8.10 -10.59 -7.80
C THR A 54 7.46 -10.12 -9.10
N ASN A 55 6.43 -9.28 -9.02
CA ASN A 55 5.69 -8.82 -10.19
C ASN A 55 6.55 -7.94 -11.09
N LEU A 56 7.26 -6.95 -10.52
CA LEU A 56 8.09 -6.05 -11.32
C LEU A 56 9.30 -6.74 -11.91
N ALA A 57 9.99 -7.61 -11.15
CA ALA A 57 11.11 -8.35 -11.69
C ALA A 57 10.65 -9.18 -12.89
N GLN A 58 9.55 -9.92 -12.76
CA GLN A 58 9.06 -10.75 -13.87
C GLN A 58 8.61 -9.92 -15.08
N ALA A 59 7.84 -8.84 -14.86
CA ALA A 59 7.37 -7.99 -15.94
C ALA A 59 8.50 -7.25 -16.65
N TRP A 60 9.35 -6.52 -15.91
CA TRP A 60 10.43 -5.72 -16.48
C TRP A 60 11.49 -6.54 -17.18
N ASN A 61 11.88 -7.70 -16.63
CA ASN A 61 12.83 -8.59 -17.31
C ASN A 61 12.21 -9.17 -18.60
N THR A 62 10.89 -9.39 -18.64
CA THR A 62 10.20 -9.83 -19.87
C THR A 62 10.17 -8.72 -20.93
N PHE A 63 9.94 -7.45 -20.52
CA PHE A 63 10.01 -6.30 -21.43
C PHE A 63 11.42 -6.07 -21.97
N GLY A 64 12.44 -6.21 -21.10
CA GLY A 64 13.85 -6.15 -21.46
C GLY A 64 14.36 -7.34 -22.28
N ARG A 65 13.51 -8.35 -22.52
CA ARG A 65 13.85 -9.60 -23.24
C ARG A 65 14.92 -10.45 -22.55
N GLU A 66 15.02 -10.35 -21.23
CA GLU A 66 15.98 -11.10 -20.40
C GLU A 66 15.43 -12.46 -19.97
N ILE A 67 14.10 -12.55 -19.78
CA ILE A 67 13.43 -13.79 -19.39
C ILE A 67 12.17 -14.05 -20.22
N TRP A 68 11.74 -15.31 -20.20
CA TRP A 68 10.39 -15.72 -20.56
C TRP A 68 9.67 -16.14 -19.29
N TYR A 69 8.63 -15.40 -18.90
CA TYR A 69 7.84 -15.77 -17.73
C TYR A 69 6.80 -16.84 -18.09
N LEU A 70 7.08 -18.08 -17.70
CA LEU A 70 6.20 -19.22 -17.94
C LEU A 70 5.39 -19.52 -16.67
N ASN A 71 4.11 -19.12 -16.65
CA ASN A 71 3.19 -19.41 -15.56
C ASN A 71 2.09 -20.38 -16.02
N ALA A 72 1.98 -21.53 -15.35
CA ALA A 72 0.99 -22.55 -15.70
C ALA A 72 -0.46 -22.14 -15.39
N SER A 73 -0.67 -21.23 -14.43
CA SER A 73 -1.99 -20.72 -14.04
C SER A 73 -2.47 -19.58 -14.93
N ASP A 74 -1.57 -18.85 -15.58
CA ASP A 74 -1.92 -17.75 -16.48
C ASP A 74 -0.91 -17.66 -17.64
N SER A 75 -1.30 -18.18 -18.79
CA SER A 75 -0.45 -18.20 -19.99
C SER A 75 -0.32 -16.83 -20.67
N ARG A 76 -1.15 -15.85 -20.28
CA ARG A 76 -1.21 -14.55 -20.96
C ARG A 76 0.08 -13.75 -20.80
N PHE A 77 0.90 -14.01 -19.79
CA PHE A 77 2.19 -13.32 -19.66
C PHE A 77 3.12 -13.57 -20.85
N GLN A 78 2.99 -14.70 -21.54
CA GLN A 78 3.77 -14.99 -22.75
C GLN A 78 3.26 -14.23 -23.98
N THR A 79 1.97 -13.92 -24.03
CA THR A 79 1.39 -13.17 -25.16
C THR A 79 1.45 -11.68 -24.91
N ASP A 80 0.96 -11.26 -23.74
CA ASP A 80 0.83 -9.86 -23.34
C ASP A 80 2.22 -9.27 -23.09
N TRP A 81 3.01 -9.76 -22.13
CA TRP A 81 4.28 -9.09 -21.82
C TRP A 81 5.34 -9.15 -22.93
N LEU A 82 5.29 -10.16 -23.80
CA LEU A 82 6.16 -10.23 -24.97
C LEU A 82 5.62 -9.45 -26.19
N GLY A 83 4.37 -8.98 -26.15
CA GLY A 83 3.74 -8.28 -27.26
C GLY A 83 3.50 -9.18 -28.48
N GLN A 84 3.29 -10.48 -28.27
CA GLN A 84 3.07 -11.42 -29.37
C GLN A 84 1.82 -11.03 -30.16
N ASN A 85 1.85 -11.26 -31.48
CA ASN A 85 0.76 -10.91 -32.40
C ASN A 85 0.33 -9.43 -32.34
N GLY A 86 1.25 -8.52 -32.00
CA GLY A 86 0.97 -7.08 -31.95
C GLY A 86 0.17 -6.65 -30.73
N ARG A 87 0.17 -7.45 -29.66
CA ARG A 87 -0.52 -7.12 -28.41
C ARG A 87 0.03 -5.83 -27.80
N VAL A 88 -0.87 -4.88 -27.52
CA VAL A 88 -0.57 -3.56 -26.93
C VAL A 88 -0.96 -3.54 -25.45
N PRO A 89 -0.21 -2.82 -24.58
CA PRO A 89 -0.58 -2.63 -23.18
C PRO A 89 -1.99 -2.08 -22.97
N ASP A 90 -2.73 -2.70 -22.06
CA ASP A 90 -4.02 -2.23 -21.57
C ASP A 90 -4.09 -2.24 -20.03
N ARG A 91 -5.24 -1.91 -19.44
CA ARG A 91 -5.42 -1.83 -17.99
C ARG A 91 -5.11 -3.13 -17.22
N ALA A 92 -5.22 -4.30 -17.86
CA ALA A 92 -4.99 -5.60 -17.24
C ALA A 92 -3.54 -6.08 -17.42
N TYR A 93 -2.73 -5.32 -18.14
CA TYR A 93 -1.44 -5.78 -18.65
C TYR A 93 -0.36 -5.96 -17.57
N PHE A 94 -0.52 -5.39 -16.37
CA PHE A 94 0.52 -5.42 -15.33
C PHE A 94 0.07 -6.05 -14.00
N GLY A 95 -1.06 -6.75 -13.98
CA GLY A 95 -1.52 -7.47 -12.80
C GLY A 95 -2.93 -8.04 -12.91
N PHE A 96 -3.33 -8.81 -11.90
CA PHE A 96 -4.65 -9.42 -11.82
C PHE A 96 -5.75 -8.34 -11.76
N TRP A 97 -6.57 -8.28 -12.80
CA TRP A 97 -7.80 -7.47 -12.87
C TRP A 97 -7.58 -5.95 -12.78
N TYR A 98 -8.64 -5.21 -12.42
CA TYR A 98 -8.75 -3.75 -12.42
C TYR A 98 -7.77 -3.03 -11.46
N HIS A 99 -7.11 -3.75 -10.54
CA HIS A 99 -6.33 -3.15 -9.46
C HIS A 99 -4.82 -3.09 -9.72
N GLY A 100 -4.32 -3.62 -10.85
CA GLY A 100 -2.90 -3.60 -11.20
C GLY A 100 -1.98 -4.36 -10.23
N GLY A 101 -2.52 -5.22 -9.34
CA GLY A 101 -1.76 -6.10 -8.45
C GLY A 101 -0.52 -5.47 -7.78
N GLY A 102 0.63 -6.14 -7.92
CA GLY A 102 1.90 -5.71 -7.32
C GLY A 102 2.56 -4.48 -7.95
N SER A 103 2.08 -4.02 -9.10
CA SER A 103 2.63 -2.85 -9.82
C SER A 103 1.84 -1.56 -9.55
N TRP A 104 0.64 -1.67 -8.96
CA TRP A 104 -0.20 -0.53 -8.63
C TRP A 104 -0.69 -0.54 -7.18
N ALA A 105 -1.51 -1.52 -6.80
CA ALA A 105 -2.09 -1.57 -5.45
C ALA A 105 -1.02 -1.65 -4.36
N THR A 106 0.00 -2.50 -4.53
CA THR A 106 1.07 -2.65 -3.54
C THR A 106 1.86 -1.35 -3.30
N PRO A 107 2.31 -0.62 -4.34
CA PRO A 107 2.92 0.69 -4.15
C PRO A 107 2.08 1.68 -3.37
N TYR A 108 0.82 1.89 -3.75
CA TYR A 108 -0.05 2.84 -3.06
C TYR A 108 -0.33 2.46 -1.61
N GLN A 109 -0.47 1.17 -1.32
CA GLN A 109 -0.63 0.72 0.06
C GLN A 109 0.66 0.92 0.88
N THR A 110 1.83 0.76 0.27
CA THR A 110 3.13 1.04 0.90
C THR A 110 3.29 2.53 1.18
N ILE A 111 2.90 3.40 0.25
CA ILE A 111 2.90 4.85 0.41
C ILE A 111 2.02 5.27 1.60
N LYS A 112 0.81 4.70 1.71
CA LYS A 112 -0.08 4.94 2.86
C LYS A 112 0.53 4.50 4.19
N GLN A 113 1.21 3.36 4.22
CA GLN A 113 1.91 2.90 5.43
C GLN A 113 3.05 3.85 5.82
N ALA A 114 3.76 4.40 4.83
CA ALA A 114 4.82 5.38 5.07
C ALA A 114 4.26 6.70 5.63
N ASP A 115 3.09 7.16 5.16
CA ASP A 115 2.41 8.33 5.73
C ASP A 115 2.01 8.11 7.20
N ALA A 116 1.56 6.91 7.55
CA ALA A 116 1.27 6.54 8.93
C ALA A 116 2.53 6.56 9.81
N LEU A 117 3.67 6.06 9.31
CA LEU A 117 4.96 6.13 10.00
C LEU A 117 5.44 7.59 10.20
N ILE A 118 5.29 8.44 9.19
CA ILE A 118 5.62 9.88 9.28
C ILE A 118 4.77 10.54 10.37
N THR A 119 3.47 10.28 10.36
CA THR A 119 2.52 10.84 11.35
C THR A 119 2.87 10.39 12.77
N ALA A 120 3.18 9.10 12.95
CA ALA A 120 3.58 8.55 14.24
C ALA A 120 4.87 9.19 14.77
N ALA A 121 5.86 9.43 13.89
CA ALA A 121 7.12 10.08 14.25
C ALA A 121 6.95 11.58 14.56
N GLU A 122 6.03 12.27 13.90
CA GLU A 122 5.74 13.69 14.15
C GLU A 122 5.05 13.88 15.51
N ASN A 123 4.09 13.01 15.84
CA ASN A 123 3.23 13.13 17.01
C ASN A 123 3.82 12.58 18.32
N THR A 124 5.00 11.97 18.29
CA THR A 124 5.63 11.42 19.49
C THR A 124 6.60 12.41 20.14
N SER A 125 6.58 12.52 21.46
CA SER A 125 7.60 13.25 22.23
C SER A 125 8.73 12.33 22.74
N LEU A 126 8.63 11.02 22.49
CA LEU A 126 9.47 9.99 23.11
C LEU A 126 10.79 9.70 22.38
N ILE A 127 11.01 10.32 21.21
CA ILE A 127 12.26 10.23 20.45
C ILE A 127 12.80 11.64 20.11
N PRO A 128 14.13 11.82 20.02
CA PRO A 128 14.72 13.11 19.68
C PRO A 128 14.42 13.50 18.22
N GLU A 129 14.50 14.80 17.92
CA GLU A 129 14.20 15.34 16.59
C GLU A 129 15.11 14.75 15.49
N SER A 130 16.37 14.42 15.82
CA SER A 130 17.28 13.73 14.90
C SER A 130 16.71 12.38 14.45
N SER A 131 16.19 11.58 15.38
CA SER A 131 15.55 10.29 15.09
C SER A 131 14.26 10.48 14.29
N LYS A 132 13.44 11.48 14.63
CA LYS A 132 12.24 11.81 13.84
C LYS A 132 12.60 12.15 12.40
N SER A 133 13.63 12.96 12.21
CA SER A 133 14.11 13.34 10.88
C SER A 133 14.62 12.12 10.09
N ALA A 134 15.33 11.19 10.73
CA ALA A 134 15.77 9.95 10.11
C ALA A 134 14.58 9.08 9.66
N VAL A 135 13.57 8.91 10.54
CA VAL A 135 12.34 8.16 10.23
C VAL A 135 11.60 8.79 9.05
N ARG A 136 11.43 10.12 9.04
CA ARG A 136 10.78 10.83 7.92
C ARG A 136 11.57 10.68 6.63
N GLY A 137 12.90 10.79 6.67
CA GLY A 137 13.75 10.62 5.50
C GLY A 137 13.65 9.22 4.90
N PHE A 138 13.69 8.20 5.75
CA PHE A 138 13.49 6.80 5.36
C PHE A 138 12.11 6.58 4.72
N ALA A 139 11.05 7.02 5.41
CA ALA A 139 9.67 6.88 4.92
C ALA A 139 9.47 7.56 3.55
N LYS A 140 9.94 8.81 3.40
CA LYS A 140 9.88 9.55 2.13
C LYS A 140 10.69 8.91 1.02
N THR A 141 11.83 8.30 1.34
CA THR A 141 12.65 7.57 0.36
C THR A 141 11.88 6.37 -0.19
N ILE A 142 11.22 5.61 0.69
CA ILE A 142 10.34 4.50 0.27
C ILE A 142 9.16 5.03 -0.54
N GLN A 143 8.51 6.13 -0.13
CA GLN A 143 7.41 6.73 -0.90
C GLN A 143 7.86 7.10 -2.32
N GLY A 144 8.99 7.80 -2.46
CA GLY A 144 9.55 8.18 -3.75
C GLY A 144 9.81 6.96 -4.65
N PHE A 145 10.45 5.92 -4.11
CA PHE A 145 10.66 4.68 -4.85
C PHE A 145 9.34 4.03 -5.28
N GLN A 146 8.36 3.97 -4.39
CA GLN A 146 7.06 3.37 -4.67
C GLN A 146 6.26 4.17 -5.69
N PHE A 147 6.42 5.49 -5.79
CA PHE A 147 5.80 6.29 -6.86
C PHE A 147 6.43 6.06 -8.25
N MET A 148 7.73 5.76 -8.31
CA MET A 148 8.39 5.48 -9.60
C MET A 148 7.82 4.24 -10.29
N ILE A 149 7.37 3.25 -9.52
CA ILE A 149 6.80 2.00 -10.04
C ILE A 149 5.58 2.28 -10.94
N PRO A 150 4.46 2.85 -10.45
CA PRO A 150 3.31 3.17 -11.28
C PRO A 150 3.64 4.21 -12.37
N ALA A 151 4.53 5.17 -12.09
CA ALA A 151 4.93 6.19 -13.09
C ALA A 151 5.55 5.55 -14.34
N ASN A 152 6.38 4.53 -14.17
CA ASN A 152 6.99 3.80 -15.29
C ASN A 152 5.98 3.03 -16.15
N PHE A 153 4.74 2.83 -15.68
CA PHE A 153 3.73 2.05 -16.40
C PHE A 153 2.74 2.90 -17.19
N VAL A 154 2.49 4.13 -16.75
CA VAL A 154 1.39 4.94 -17.27
C VAL A 154 1.83 5.99 -18.28
N TYR A 155 3.14 6.09 -18.57
CA TYR A 155 3.73 7.02 -19.52
C TYR A 155 3.13 8.44 -19.34
N GLU A 156 2.33 8.92 -20.29
CA GLU A 156 1.69 10.25 -20.27
C GLU A 156 0.40 10.34 -19.44
N ASN A 157 -0.21 9.22 -19.02
CA ASN A 157 -1.46 9.23 -18.25
C ASN A 157 -1.27 9.75 -16.82
N GLY A 158 -0.03 9.88 -16.33
CA GLY A 158 0.27 10.41 -15.01
C GLY A 158 -0.14 9.49 -13.86
N ILE A 159 0.29 9.84 -12.64
CA ILE A 159 -0.02 9.10 -11.41
C ILE A 159 -0.63 10.02 -10.36
N ARG A 160 -1.38 9.41 -9.45
CA ARG A 160 -1.93 10.11 -8.29
C ARG A 160 -0.82 10.31 -7.26
N ILE A 161 -0.42 11.55 -7.04
CA ILE A 161 0.61 11.90 -6.03
C ILE A 161 -0.03 12.19 -4.65
N ASP A 162 -1.25 12.74 -4.63
CA ASP A 162 -1.97 12.97 -3.39
C ASP A 162 -2.67 11.69 -2.92
N VAL A 163 -1.98 10.91 -2.10
CA VAL A 163 -2.49 9.62 -1.58
C VAL A 163 -3.25 9.78 -0.26
N LYS A 164 -3.12 10.94 0.41
CA LYS A 164 -3.71 11.19 1.74
C LYS A 164 -5.21 11.42 1.67
N ASP A 165 -5.70 12.12 0.66
CA ASP A 165 -7.14 12.36 0.50
C ASP A 165 -7.80 11.28 -0.37
N PRO A 166 -8.49 10.27 0.21
CA PRO A 166 -9.09 9.20 -0.58
C PRO A 166 -10.11 9.68 -1.63
N LEU A 167 -10.73 10.85 -1.43
CA LEU A 167 -11.77 11.42 -2.30
C LEU A 167 -11.19 12.22 -3.48
N ASN A 168 -9.91 12.57 -3.44
CA ASN A 168 -9.21 13.17 -4.58
C ASN A 168 -8.92 12.09 -5.65
N GLN A 169 -9.96 11.64 -6.35
CA GLN A 169 -9.82 10.77 -7.51
C GLN A 169 -9.34 11.64 -8.68
N VAL A 170 -8.09 11.44 -9.11
CA VAL A 170 -7.66 11.85 -10.44
C VAL A 170 -8.54 11.07 -11.41
N LEU A 171 -9.54 11.75 -11.98
CA LEU A 171 -10.30 11.27 -13.11
C LEU A 171 -9.31 11.10 -14.27
N LEU A 172 -8.96 9.86 -14.56
CA LEU A 172 -8.39 9.45 -15.85
C LEU A 172 -9.56 9.10 -16.77
#